data_AF-A0A9X4J0E3-F1
#
_entry.id   AF-A0A9X4J0E3-F1
#
_cell.length_a   1.000
_cell.length_b   1.000
_cell.length_c   1.000
_cell.angle_alpha   90.00
_cell.angle_beta   90.00
_cell.angle_gamma   90.00
#
_symmetry.space_group_name_H-M   'P 1'
#
loop_
_entity.id
_entity.type
_entity.pdbx_description
1 polymer ?
#
loop_
_entity_poly.entity_id
_entity_poly.type
_entity_poly.pdbx_seq_one_letter_code
_entity_poly.pdbx_strand_id
1 'polypeptide(L)'
;MKPGRNDACPCGSGKKYKRCCMNRVSKLHAELFDDVEQMVAMNPNLSLDELNVVMQHKVQERNNCSHSDFCGLSSTQMANWLYAPFDELQWVTMSTPDDLSSSPVMRYLALILDEAMQNEGSFKATSKGNLPAKLVKLASGLLPQFAVSQFERDISISDFAGSNEDKFNALHYARILAEIAGIIYRRSGRYHVKKAAQKQYQVHGLQVFFKPMLEATITQYNWGYFDGFDHEVNLQTFWLFMLWRLQGHGNVGQLIDEMETAFPDLLREFPSGGYFSPKQNLSLLIESRFIDRFLQFWGFVTIDPRRYVNGEAVARKVQIQPLLTQTFQFTINT
;
A
#
# COMPACT_ATOMS: atom_id res chain seq x y z
N MET A 1 21.27 -0.97 23.37
CA MET A 1 22.50 -1.76 23.64
C MET A 1 23.19 -2.01 22.29
N LYS A 2 24.50 -1.75 22.13
CA LYS A 2 25.19 -2.02 20.85
C LYS A 2 25.43 -3.53 20.71
N PRO A 3 25.07 -4.17 19.59
CA PRO A 3 25.30 -5.60 19.39
C PRO A 3 26.80 -5.92 19.41
N GLY A 4 27.18 -7.00 20.08
CA GLY A 4 28.52 -7.54 20.05
C GLY A 4 28.91 -8.01 18.64
N ARG A 5 30.20 -7.91 18.29
CA ARG A 5 30.70 -8.24 16.93
C ARG A 5 30.30 -9.65 16.45
N ASN A 6 30.18 -10.61 17.37
CA ASN A 6 29.85 -11.99 17.05
C ASN A 6 28.35 -12.32 17.17
N ASP A 7 27.54 -11.38 17.67
CA ASP A 7 26.12 -11.59 17.89
C ASP A 7 25.38 -11.70 16.55
N ALA A 8 24.17 -12.25 16.57
CA ALA A 8 23.28 -12.20 15.42
C ALA A 8 23.09 -10.73 15.00
N CYS A 9 23.23 -10.46 13.71
CA CYS A 9 23.10 -9.10 13.21
C CYS A 9 21.67 -8.60 13.44
N PRO A 10 21.48 -7.38 13.99
CA PRO A 10 20.15 -6.87 14.27
C PRO A 10 19.24 -6.86 13.05
N CYS A 11 19.77 -6.72 11.82
CA CYS A 11 19.00 -6.68 10.56
C CYS A 11 18.27 -7.96 10.16
N GLY A 12 18.19 -8.96 11.04
CA GLY A 12 17.46 -10.20 10.75
C GLY A 12 18.11 -11.12 9.72
N SER A 13 19.25 -10.73 9.11
CA SER A 13 19.91 -11.51 8.04
C SER A 13 20.43 -12.90 8.43
N GLY A 14 20.34 -13.31 9.69
CA GLY A 14 20.91 -14.56 10.21
C GLY A 14 22.45 -14.60 10.25
N LYS A 15 23.15 -13.57 9.77
CA LYS A 15 24.62 -13.48 9.78
C LYS A 15 25.13 -12.86 11.09
N LYS A 16 26.39 -13.12 11.44
CA LYS A 16 27.07 -12.42 12.57
C LYS A 16 27.17 -10.91 12.26
N TYR A 17 26.98 -10.04 13.26
CA TYR A 17 27.01 -8.58 13.08
C TYR A 17 28.27 -8.09 12.35
N LYS A 18 29.45 -8.61 12.71
CA LYS A 18 30.74 -8.31 12.05
C LYS A 18 30.83 -8.72 10.58
N ARG A 19 29.98 -9.63 10.11
CA ARG A 19 29.93 -10.13 8.72
C ARG A 19 28.72 -9.60 7.95
N CYS A 20 27.96 -8.69 8.55
CA CYS A 20 26.76 -8.10 7.96
C CYS A 20 26.80 -6.57 8.10
N CYS A 21 25.90 -5.95 8.87
CA CYS A 21 25.78 -4.50 8.95
C CYS A 21 27.09 -3.82 9.35
N MET A 22 27.87 -4.37 10.28
CA MET A 22 29.16 -3.77 10.66
C MET A 22 30.15 -3.76 9.49
N ASN A 23 30.17 -4.81 8.66
CA ASN A 23 31.04 -4.88 7.48
C ASN A 23 30.54 -3.94 6.38
N ARG A 24 29.23 -3.90 6.13
CA ARG A 24 28.62 -2.93 5.19
C ARG A 24 28.98 -1.50 5.59
N VAL A 25 28.81 -1.12 6.86
CA VAL A 25 29.17 0.21 7.37
C VAL A 25 30.67 0.46 7.26
N SER A 26 31.51 -0.54 7.57
CA SER A 26 32.97 -0.39 7.46
C SER A 26 33.42 -0.18 6.01
N LYS A 27 32.83 -0.91 5.05
CA LYS A 27 33.09 -0.72 3.61
C LYS A 27 32.59 0.63 3.12
N LEU A 28 31.39 1.05 3.55
CA LEU A 28 30.85 2.35 3.21
C LEU A 28 31.74 3.48 3.72
N HIS A 29 32.21 3.38 4.96
CA HIS A 29 33.18 4.33 5.51
C HIS A 29 34.49 4.31 4.73
N ALA A 30 35.04 3.12 4.42
CA ALA A 30 36.27 3.02 3.65
C ALA A 30 36.13 3.66 2.25
N GLU A 31 35.06 3.36 1.52
CA GLU A 31 34.76 3.99 0.22
C GLU A 31 34.67 5.52 0.33
N LEU A 32 33.95 6.03 1.34
CA LEU A 32 33.83 7.48 1.57
C LEU A 32 35.18 8.12 1.97
N PHE A 33 35.99 7.43 2.77
CA PHE A 33 37.31 7.92 3.15
C PHE A 33 38.28 7.91 1.96
N ASP A 34 38.27 6.86 1.14
CA ASP A 34 39.07 6.76 -0.08
C ASP A 34 38.67 7.86 -1.09
N ASP A 35 37.37 8.13 -1.24
CA ASP A 35 36.86 9.22 -2.09
C ASP A 35 37.33 10.59 -1.59
N VAL A 36 37.31 10.82 -0.26
CA VAL A 36 37.80 12.07 0.36
C VAL A 36 39.32 12.20 0.23
N GLU A 37 40.09 11.14 0.46
CA GLU A 37 41.54 11.14 0.28
C GLU A 37 41.92 11.43 -1.17
N GLN A 38 41.29 10.74 -2.13
CA GLN A 38 41.50 10.98 -3.55
C GLN A 38 41.16 12.44 -3.91
N MET A 39 40.10 12.98 -3.34
CA MET A 39 39.67 14.33 -3.63
C MET A 39 40.64 15.40 -3.11
N VAL A 40 41.10 15.27 -1.87
CA VAL A 40 42.11 16.14 -1.26
C VAL A 40 43.44 16.03 -2.03
N ALA A 41 43.80 14.83 -2.49
CA ALA A 41 44.99 14.61 -3.29
C ALA A 41 44.91 15.26 -4.68
N MET A 42 43.74 15.26 -5.34
CA MET A 42 43.55 15.89 -6.65
C MET A 42 43.42 17.42 -6.58
N ASN A 43 43.02 17.98 -5.45
CA ASN A 43 42.78 19.41 -5.27
C ASN A 43 43.34 19.90 -3.92
N PRO A 44 44.67 19.99 -3.77
CA PRO A 44 45.33 20.22 -2.49
C PRO A 44 45.10 21.62 -1.88
N ASN A 45 44.51 22.54 -2.64
CA ASN A 45 44.26 23.93 -2.22
C ASN A 45 42.79 24.23 -1.91
N LEU A 46 41.91 23.22 -1.83
CA LEU A 46 40.50 23.43 -1.49
C LEU A 46 40.37 24.04 -0.10
N SER A 47 39.61 25.12 -0.01
CA SER A 47 39.10 25.62 1.27
C SER A 47 38.10 24.63 1.88
N LEU A 48 37.86 24.75 3.18
CA LEU A 48 36.87 23.91 3.87
C LEU A 48 35.46 24.05 3.27
N ASP A 49 35.10 25.24 2.82
CA ASP A 49 33.80 25.52 2.20
C ASP A 49 33.68 24.84 0.83
N GLU A 50 34.72 24.89 0.00
CA GLU A 50 34.73 24.18 -1.29
C GLU A 50 34.73 22.66 -1.10
N LEU A 51 35.44 22.15 -0.09
CA LEU A 51 35.41 20.73 0.25
C LEU A 51 33.99 20.27 0.67
N ASN A 52 33.28 21.07 1.46
CA ASN A 52 31.88 20.80 1.83
C ASN A 52 30.96 20.76 0.61
N VAL A 53 31.11 21.70 -0.33
CA VAL A 53 30.29 21.72 -1.56
C VAL A 53 30.49 20.46 -2.38
N VAL A 54 31.73 20.00 -2.56
CA VAL A 54 31.96 18.79 -3.35
C VAL A 54 31.56 17.52 -2.60
N MET A 55 31.72 17.46 -1.27
CA MET A 55 31.15 16.37 -0.49
C MET A 55 29.63 16.29 -0.67
N GLN A 56 28.92 17.42 -0.64
CA GLN A 56 27.48 17.46 -0.92
C GLN A 56 27.15 16.96 -2.33
N HIS A 57 27.91 17.39 -3.34
CA HIS A 57 27.73 16.92 -4.71
C HIS A 57 27.94 15.40 -4.84
N LYS A 58 28.98 14.85 -4.21
CA LYS A 58 29.27 13.40 -4.21
C LYS A 58 28.19 12.59 -3.52
N VAL A 59 27.70 13.05 -2.36
CA VAL A 59 26.57 12.43 -1.67
C VAL A 59 25.33 12.46 -2.55
N GLN A 60 25.07 13.57 -3.25
CA GLN A 60 23.93 13.71 -4.15
C GLN A 60 24.06 12.79 -5.38
N GLU A 61 25.24 12.70 -6.00
CA GLU A 61 25.53 11.74 -7.08
C GLU A 61 25.22 10.31 -6.62
N ARG A 62 25.78 9.89 -5.47
CA ARG A 62 25.57 8.54 -4.92
C ARG A 62 24.11 8.27 -4.61
N ASN A 63 23.40 9.22 -4.00
CA ASN A 63 21.98 9.07 -3.69
C ASN A 63 21.09 8.97 -4.93
N ASN A 64 21.56 9.49 -6.07
CA ASN A 64 20.88 9.42 -7.36
C ASN A 64 21.31 8.22 -8.23
N CYS A 65 22.34 7.47 -7.84
CA CYS A 65 22.70 6.21 -8.50
C CYS A 65 21.69 5.11 -8.19
N SER A 66 21.46 4.21 -9.16
CA SER A 66 20.60 3.04 -8.99
C SER A 66 21.15 2.11 -7.91
N HIS A 67 20.26 1.56 -7.08
CA HIS A 67 20.61 0.66 -6.00
C HIS A 67 19.96 -0.71 -6.20
N SER A 68 20.76 -1.78 -6.21
CA SER A 68 20.25 -3.14 -6.45
C SER A 68 19.27 -3.62 -5.39
N ASP A 69 19.51 -3.29 -4.11
CA ASP A 69 18.58 -3.65 -3.02
C ASP A 69 17.22 -2.92 -3.17
N PHE A 70 17.12 -1.86 -3.99
CA PHE A 70 15.87 -1.16 -4.33
C PHE A 70 15.40 -1.47 -5.75
N CYS A 71 15.82 -2.61 -6.31
CA CYS A 71 15.46 -3.08 -7.64
C CYS A 71 15.77 -2.07 -8.76
N GLY A 72 16.81 -1.26 -8.60
CA GLY A 72 17.24 -0.26 -9.59
C GLY A 72 16.82 1.18 -9.26
N LEU A 73 15.96 1.40 -8.27
CA LEU A 73 15.67 2.75 -7.78
C LEU A 73 16.89 3.35 -7.08
N SER A 74 17.02 4.67 -7.18
CA SER A 74 17.99 5.42 -6.39
C SER A 74 17.48 5.67 -4.97
N SER A 75 18.38 6.05 -4.06
CA SER A 75 18.00 6.40 -2.69
C SER A 75 17.10 7.64 -2.65
N THR A 76 17.31 8.59 -3.56
CA THR A 76 16.43 9.77 -3.73
C THR A 76 15.03 9.37 -4.17
N GLN A 77 14.92 8.46 -5.15
CA GLN A 77 13.62 7.96 -5.62
C GLN A 77 12.86 7.25 -4.49
N MET A 78 13.56 6.37 -3.77
CA MET A 78 12.98 5.65 -2.64
C MET A 78 12.54 6.61 -1.54
N ALA A 79 13.36 7.60 -1.18
CA ALA A 79 13.01 8.57 -0.14
C ALA A 79 11.73 9.35 -0.47
N ASN A 80 11.54 9.76 -1.73
CA ASN A 80 10.27 10.38 -2.14
C ASN A 80 9.10 9.40 -1.98
N TRP A 81 9.23 8.16 -2.45
CA TRP A 81 8.14 7.18 -2.39
C TRP A 81 7.72 6.80 -0.96
N LEU A 82 8.66 6.84 -0.01
CA LEU A 82 8.36 6.52 1.40
C LEU A 82 7.76 7.69 2.19
N TYR A 83 8.13 8.93 1.85
CA TYR A 83 7.92 10.08 2.74
C TYR A 83 7.23 11.29 2.11
N ALA A 84 7.13 11.37 0.78
CA ALA A 84 6.45 12.50 0.15
C ALA A 84 4.93 12.44 0.38
N PRO A 85 4.27 13.61 0.54
CA PRO A 85 2.81 13.70 0.49
C PRO A 85 2.23 13.11 -0.81
N PHE A 86 0.97 12.68 -0.77
CA PHE A 86 0.30 12.01 -1.89
C PHE A 86 0.38 12.80 -3.22
N ASP A 87 0.19 14.12 -3.17
CA ASP A 87 0.24 15.00 -4.34
C ASP A 87 1.68 15.39 -4.78
N GLU A 88 2.70 14.98 -4.02
CA GLU A 88 4.12 15.28 -4.28
C GLU A 88 4.93 14.03 -4.69
N LEU A 89 4.25 12.89 -4.87
CA LEU A 89 4.87 11.67 -5.36
C LEU A 89 5.41 11.85 -6.78
N GLN A 90 6.67 11.51 -6.96
CA GLN A 90 7.37 11.62 -8.22
C GLN A 90 7.52 10.24 -8.87
N TRP A 91 7.79 10.23 -10.18
CA TRP A 91 7.94 9.03 -10.99
C TRP A 91 6.72 8.09 -11.07
N VAL A 92 5.57 8.57 -10.60
CA VAL A 92 4.27 7.92 -10.79
C VAL A 92 3.25 8.98 -11.16
N THR A 93 2.50 8.73 -12.22
CA THR A 93 1.30 9.51 -12.55
C THR A 93 0.09 8.76 -12.03
N MET A 94 -0.68 9.41 -11.16
CA MET A 94 -1.95 8.90 -10.65
C MET A 94 -3.12 9.57 -11.38
N SER A 95 -3.84 8.78 -12.17
CA SER A 95 -4.98 9.23 -12.98
C SER A 95 -6.29 8.65 -12.44
N THR A 96 -7.39 9.37 -12.63
CA THR A 96 -8.72 8.80 -12.40
C THR A 96 -9.16 8.07 -13.67
N PRO A 97 -9.45 6.77 -13.62
CA PRO A 97 -9.96 6.05 -14.78
C PRO A 97 -11.33 6.57 -15.23
N ASP A 98 -11.57 6.57 -16.54
CA ASP A 98 -12.85 7.01 -17.11
C ASP A 98 -14.01 6.09 -16.70
N ASP A 99 -13.75 4.78 -16.68
CA ASP A 99 -14.71 3.77 -16.25
C ASP A 99 -14.36 3.19 -14.87
N LEU A 100 -15.25 3.43 -13.91
CA LEU A 100 -15.15 2.91 -12.54
C LEU A 100 -16.09 1.71 -12.31
N SER A 101 -16.71 1.17 -13.36
CA SER A 101 -17.68 0.06 -13.28
C SER A 101 -17.10 -1.20 -12.62
N SER A 102 -15.80 -1.44 -12.82
CA SER A 102 -15.08 -2.60 -12.31
C SER A 102 -14.55 -2.45 -10.88
N SER A 103 -14.63 -1.26 -10.28
CA SER A 103 -14.11 -0.99 -8.92
C SER A 103 -15.19 -1.23 -7.85
N PRO A 104 -15.07 -2.25 -6.97
CA PRO A 104 -16.06 -2.50 -5.93
C PRO A 104 -16.25 -1.29 -5.01
N VAL A 105 -15.16 -0.72 -4.50
CA VAL A 105 -15.19 0.48 -3.63
C VAL A 105 -15.97 1.63 -4.26
N MET A 106 -15.69 1.96 -5.53
CA MET A 106 -16.36 3.09 -6.18
C MET A 106 -17.82 2.79 -6.46
N ARG A 107 -18.16 1.54 -6.81
CA ARG A 107 -19.55 1.14 -7.03
C ARG A 107 -20.38 1.11 -5.75
N TYR A 108 -19.78 0.72 -4.63
CA TYR A 108 -20.42 0.82 -3.33
C TYR A 108 -20.61 2.28 -2.89
N LEU A 109 -19.62 3.15 -3.13
CA LEU A 109 -19.78 4.60 -2.92
C LEU A 109 -20.93 5.16 -3.74
N ALA A 110 -21.06 4.79 -5.02
CA ALA A 110 -22.17 5.23 -5.86
C ALA A 110 -23.53 4.88 -5.25
N LEU A 111 -23.72 3.64 -4.76
CA LEU A 111 -24.97 3.25 -4.09
C LEU A 111 -25.27 4.09 -2.84
N ILE A 112 -24.23 4.42 -2.04
CA ILE A 112 -24.36 5.27 -0.84
C ILE A 112 -24.77 6.69 -1.23
N LEU A 113 -24.13 7.26 -2.27
CA LEU A 113 -24.44 8.59 -2.76
C LEU A 113 -25.84 8.64 -3.37
N ASP A 114 -26.20 7.69 -4.22
CA ASP A 114 -27.52 7.65 -4.86
C ASP A 114 -28.65 7.53 -3.85
N GLU A 115 -28.53 6.65 -2.84
CA GLU A 115 -29.53 6.54 -1.77
C GLU A 115 -29.64 7.86 -0.99
N ALA A 116 -28.53 8.55 -0.70
CA ALA A 116 -28.59 9.85 -0.05
C ALA A 116 -29.22 10.92 -0.94
N MET A 117 -28.85 11.01 -2.22
CA MET A 117 -29.34 12.02 -3.15
C MET A 117 -30.84 11.88 -3.43
N GLN A 118 -31.35 10.65 -3.47
CA GLN A 118 -32.79 10.37 -3.56
C GLN A 118 -33.57 10.77 -2.29
N ASN A 119 -32.88 10.98 -1.17
CA ASN A 119 -33.45 11.32 0.13
C ASN A 119 -32.92 12.67 0.65
N GLU A 120 -32.89 13.68 -0.21
CA GLU A 120 -32.51 15.08 0.12
C GLU A 120 -31.09 15.22 0.69
N GLY A 121 -30.20 14.30 0.33
CA GLY A 121 -28.79 14.27 0.73
C GLY A 121 -28.50 13.48 2.01
N SER A 122 -29.44 12.70 2.53
CA SER A 122 -29.20 11.84 3.71
C SER A 122 -30.10 10.61 3.76
N PHE A 123 -29.68 9.53 4.41
CA PHE A 123 -30.52 8.35 4.65
C PHE A 123 -30.34 7.79 6.07
N LYS A 124 -31.32 7.05 6.55
CA LYS A 124 -31.32 6.48 7.91
C LYS A 124 -30.31 5.34 8.00
N ALA A 125 -29.45 5.35 9.02
CA ALA A 125 -28.60 4.21 9.36
C ALA A 125 -29.38 3.21 10.22
N THR A 126 -28.85 1.99 10.39
CA THR A 126 -29.40 1.06 11.39
C THR A 126 -29.14 1.59 12.82
N SER A 127 -29.69 0.92 13.83
CA SER A 127 -29.44 1.26 15.25
C SER A 127 -27.96 1.14 15.63
N LYS A 128 -27.21 0.21 15.02
CA LYS A 128 -25.75 0.10 15.17
C LYS A 128 -24.98 1.15 14.36
N GLY A 129 -25.70 1.89 13.51
CA GLY A 129 -25.13 2.85 12.59
C GLY A 129 -24.56 2.23 11.32
N ASN A 130 -25.01 1.03 10.95
CA ASN A 130 -24.67 0.40 9.68
C ASN A 130 -25.55 0.94 8.54
N LEU A 131 -25.19 0.61 7.31
CA LEU A 131 -25.99 0.81 6.11
C LEU A 131 -27.26 -0.07 6.17
N PRO A 132 -28.41 0.43 5.68
CA PRO A 132 -29.64 -0.33 5.64
C PRO A 132 -29.54 -1.61 4.82
N ALA A 133 -30.27 -2.66 5.22
CA ALA A 133 -30.29 -3.96 4.54
C ALA A 133 -30.68 -3.85 3.04
N LYS A 134 -31.50 -2.87 2.67
CA LYS A 134 -31.85 -2.59 1.26
C LYS A 134 -30.59 -2.24 0.44
N LEU A 135 -29.75 -1.33 0.95
CA LEU A 135 -28.50 -0.92 0.30
C LEU A 135 -27.51 -2.09 0.26
N VAL A 136 -27.37 -2.83 1.37
CA VAL A 136 -26.54 -4.04 1.42
C VAL A 136 -26.96 -5.05 0.35
N LYS A 137 -28.27 -5.30 0.19
CA LYS A 137 -28.78 -6.23 -0.83
C LYS A 137 -28.44 -5.76 -2.25
N LEU A 138 -28.53 -4.46 -2.53
CA LEU A 138 -28.13 -3.87 -3.81
C LEU A 138 -26.63 -4.07 -4.05
N ALA A 139 -25.80 -3.78 -3.04
CA ALA A 139 -24.35 -3.96 -3.12
C ALA A 139 -23.94 -5.42 -3.35
N SER A 140 -24.57 -6.38 -2.66
CA SER A 140 -24.31 -7.82 -2.85
C SER A 140 -24.67 -8.26 -4.28
N GLY A 141 -25.69 -7.64 -4.88
CA GLY A 141 -26.09 -7.88 -6.27
C GLY A 141 -25.08 -7.38 -7.32
N LEU A 142 -24.08 -6.58 -6.93
CA LEU A 142 -23.03 -6.12 -7.84
C LEU A 142 -21.88 -7.12 -7.99
N LEU A 143 -21.74 -8.09 -7.10
CA LEU A 143 -20.61 -9.05 -7.10
C LEU A 143 -20.31 -9.66 -8.48
N PRO A 144 -21.29 -10.15 -9.27
CA PRO A 144 -21.02 -10.73 -10.59
C PRO A 144 -20.36 -9.79 -11.60
N GLN A 145 -20.34 -8.47 -11.34
CA GLN A 145 -19.70 -7.45 -12.19
C GLN A 145 -18.20 -7.31 -11.91
N PHE A 146 -17.71 -7.87 -10.81
CA PHE A 146 -16.32 -7.73 -10.38
C PHE A 146 -15.49 -8.96 -10.76
N ALA A 147 -14.23 -8.72 -11.13
CA ALA A 147 -13.30 -9.80 -11.50
C ALA A 147 -13.09 -10.83 -10.37
N VAL A 148 -13.20 -10.40 -9.11
CA VAL A 148 -13.11 -11.28 -7.92
C VAL A 148 -14.21 -12.34 -7.85
N SER A 149 -15.34 -12.14 -8.54
CA SER A 149 -16.49 -13.07 -8.52
C SER A 149 -16.13 -14.50 -8.95
N GLN A 150 -15.07 -14.68 -9.74
CA GLN A 150 -14.57 -16.01 -10.13
C GLN A 150 -14.11 -16.86 -8.92
N PHE A 151 -13.77 -16.23 -7.81
CA PHE A 151 -13.32 -16.87 -6.57
C PHE A 151 -14.36 -16.85 -5.45
N GLU A 152 -15.35 -15.96 -5.54
CA GLU A 152 -16.39 -15.75 -4.53
C GLU A 152 -17.60 -16.68 -4.76
N ARG A 153 -17.52 -17.90 -4.21
CA ARG A 153 -18.56 -18.94 -4.41
C ARG A 153 -19.62 -18.98 -3.31
N ASP A 154 -19.24 -18.65 -2.08
CA ASP A 154 -20.11 -18.76 -0.90
C ASP A 154 -20.28 -17.41 -0.21
N ILE A 155 -21.49 -16.83 -0.32
CA ILE A 155 -21.82 -15.51 0.25
C ILE A 155 -21.54 -15.45 1.76
N SER A 156 -21.65 -16.57 2.49
CA SER A 156 -21.45 -16.58 3.95
C SER A 156 -20.03 -16.27 4.42
N ILE A 157 -19.04 -16.38 3.53
CA ILE A 157 -17.61 -16.12 3.81
C ILE A 157 -17.03 -15.10 2.83
N SER A 158 -17.88 -14.41 2.07
CA SER A 158 -17.46 -13.47 1.03
C SER A 158 -17.14 -12.10 1.62
N ASP A 159 -16.03 -11.50 1.18
CA ASP A 159 -15.74 -10.10 1.49
C ASP A 159 -16.60 -9.14 0.65
N PHE A 160 -17.22 -9.63 -0.43
CA PHE A 160 -17.88 -8.83 -1.47
C PHE A 160 -19.40 -9.02 -1.55
N ALA A 161 -19.98 -9.82 -0.65
CA ALA A 161 -21.43 -9.97 -0.51
C ALA A 161 -21.79 -10.37 0.93
N GLY A 162 -22.92 -9.86 1.41
CA GLY A 162 -23.39 -10.16 2.76
C GLY A 162 -24.89 -9.93 2.96
N SER A 163 -25.41 -10.45 4.08
CA SER A 163 -26.81 -10.24 4.50
C SER A 163 -27.03 -8.93 5.26
N ASN A 164 -25.96 -8.36 5.81
CA ASN A 164 -25.90 -7.05 6.45
C ASN A 164 -24.45 -6.53 6.35
N GLU A 165 -24.23 -5.26 6.73
CA GLU A 165 -22.89 -4.65 6.60
C GLU A 165 -21.83 -5.30 7.51
N ASP A 166 -22.18 -5.79 8.70
CA ASP A 166 -21.23 -6.48 9.61
C ASP A 166 -20.63 -7.75 8.94
N LYS A 167 -21.30 -8.27 7.91
CA LYS A 167 -20.90 -9.46 7.14
C LYS A 167 -20.50 -9.11 5.71
N PHE A 168 -20.09 -7.88 5.44
CA PHE A 168 -19.73 -7.41 4.10
C PHE A 168 -18.55 -6.43 4.20
N ASN A 169 -17.35 -6.98 4.30
CA ASN A 169 -16.13 -6.22 4.59
C ASN A 169 -15.84 -5.15 3.53
N ALA A 170 -15.93 -5.45 2.23
CA ALA A 170 -15.63 -4.47 1.18
C ALA A 170 -16.62 -3.30 1.15
N LEU A 171 -17.89 -3.53 1.50
CA LEU A 171 -18.89 -2.47 1.63
C LEU A 171 -18.65 -1.61 2.88
N HIS A 172 -18.34 -2.26 4.01
CA HIS A 172 -18.01 -1.56 5.25
C HIS A 172 -16.75 -0.70 5.08
N TYR A 173 -15.74 -1.25 4.43
CA TYR A 173 -14.53 -0.55 4.01
C TYR A 173 -14.86 0.71 3.18
N ALA A 174 -15.66 0.58 2.12
CA ALA A 174 -16.03 1.70 1.26
C ALA A 174 -16.76 2.82 2.03
N ARG A 175 -17.65 2.47 2.97
CA ARG A 175 -18.32 3.44 3.84
C ARG A 175 -17.32 4.18 4.74
N ILE A 176 -16.40 3.46 5.39
CA ILE A 176 -15.37 4.08 6.25
C ILE A 176 -14.50 5.02 5.43
N LEU A 177 -14.03 4.60 4.25
CA LEU A 177 -13.25 5.46 3.38
C LEU A 177 -14.02 6.74 3.01
N ALA A 178 -15.32 6.63 2.71
CA ALA A 178 -16.14 7.79 2.39
C ALA A 178 -16.28 8.77 3.58
N GLU A 179 -16.26 8.27 4.81
CA GLU A 179 -16.22 9.10 6.03
C GLU A 179 -14.85 9.77 6.21
N ILE A 180 -13.76 9.02 6.07
CA ILE A 180 -12.38 9.53 6.18
C ILE A 180 -12.10 10.58 5.12
N ALA A 181 -12.45 10.30 3.86
CA ALA A 181 -12.38 11.25 2.74
C ALA A 181 -13.33 12.45 2.91
N GLY A 182 -14.16 12.47 3.96
CA GLY A 182 -15.03 13.57 4.29
C GLY A 182 -16.17 13.76 3.28
N ILE A 183 -16.55 12.72 2.54
CA ILE A 183 -17.65 12.75 1.57
C ILE A 183 -18.98 12.63 2.32
N ILE A 184 -19.05 11.67 3.24
CA ILE A 184 -20.21 11.43 4.10
C ILE A 184 -19.85 11.64 5.58
N TYR A 185 -20.87 11.78 6.42
CA TYR A 185 -20.73 11.76 7.87
C TYR A 185 -22.00 11.25 8.54
N ARG A 186 -21.86 10.67 9.72
CA ARG A 186 -23.01 10.20 10.52
C ARG A 186 -23.44 11.26 11.53
N ARG A 187 -24.73 11.61 11.55
CA ARG A 187 -25.33 12.49 12.58
C ARG A 187 -26.77 12.11 12.84
N SER A 188 -27.15 12.04 14.11
CA SER A 188 -28.52 11.75 14.56
C SER A 188 -29.10 10.47 13.93
N GLY A 189 -28.32 9.39 13.88
CA GLY A 189 -28.74 8.10 13.33
C GLY A 189 -28.91 8.06 11.81
N ARG A 190 -28.37 9.06 11.08
CA ARG A 190 -28.41 9.14 9.62
C ARG A 190 -27.01 9.33 9.05
N TYR A 191 -26.80 8.82 7.85
CA TYR A 191 -25.68 9.21 7.01
C TYR A 191 -26.08 10.40 6.15
N HIS A 192 -25.21 11.41 6.10
CA HIS A 192 -25.39 12.63 5.34
C HIS A 192 -24.23 12.76 4.36
N VAL A 193 -24.53 13.15 3.11
CA VAL A 193 -23.50 13.57 2.16
C VAL A 193 -23.23 15.05 2.38
N LYS A 194 -21.97 15.49 2.50
CA LYS A 194 -21.66 16.92 2.67
C LYS A 194 -22.19 17.73 1.50
N LYS A 195 -22.66 18.96 1.73
CA LYS A 195 -23.23 19.81 0.66
C LYS A 195 -22.24 20.08 -0.49
N ALA A 196 -20.94 20.19 -0.19
CA ALA A 196 -19.90 20.29 -1.23
C ALA A 196 -19.83 19.01 -2.09
N ALA A 197 -19.83 17.83 -1.45
CA ALA A 197 -19.84 16.54 -2.15
C ALA A 197 -21.14 16.34 -2.96
N GLN A 198 -22.31 16.74 -2.46
CA GLN A 198 -23.57 16.69 -3.23
C GLN A 198 -23.43 17.47 -4.56
N LYS A 199 -22.88 18.69 -4.50
CA LYS A 199 -22.66 19.53 -5.69
C LYS A 199 -21.64 18.89 -6.64
N GLN A 200 -20.51 18.42 -6.11
CA GLN A 200 -19.49 17.75 -6.91
C GLN A 200 -20.03 16.50 -7.62
N TYR A 201 -20.83 15.68 -6.93
CA TYR A 201 -21.45 14.49 -7.50
C TYR A 201 -22.41 14.83 -8.64
N GLN A 202 -23.23 15.88 -8.48
CA GLN A 202 -24.17 16.31 -9.52
C GLN A 202 -23.46 16.85 -10.78
N VAL A 203 -22.32 17.54 -10.62
CA VAL A 203 -21.62 18.19 -11.74
C VAL A 203 -20.62 17.23 -12.42
N HIS A 204 -19.87 16.47 -11.64
CA HIS A 204 -18.73 15.68 -12.12
C HIS A 204 -18.94 14.17 -11.99
N GLY A 205 -20.07 13.73 -11.44
CA GLY A 205 -20.35 12.32 -11.21
C GLY A 205 -19.42 11.71 -10.15
N LEU A 206 -19.28 10.38 -10.22
CA LEU A 206 -18.53 9.58 -9.25
C LEU A 206 -17.01 9.83 -9.30
N GLN A 207 -16.47 10.15 -10.48
CA GLN A 207 -15.03 10.24 -10.75
C GLN A 207 -14.32 11.25 -9.83
N VAL A 208 -14.99 12.33 -9.45
CA VAL A 208 -14.44 13.37 -8.56
C VAL A 208 -14.02 12.84 -7.18
N PHE A 209 -14.56 11.69 -6.76
CA PHE A 209 -14.26 11.08 -5.47
C PHE A 209 -13.18 10.00 -5.53
N PHE A 210 -12.72 9.61 -6.72
CA PHE A 210 -11.73 8.54 -6.87
C PHE A 210 -10.42 8.85 -6.16
N LYS A 211 -9.79 9.99 -6.47
CA LYS A 211 -8.53 10.42 -5.84
C LYS A 211 -8.69 10.67 -4.33
N PRO A 212 -9.70 11.40 -3.83
CA PRO A 212 -9.90 11.57 -2.39
C PRO A 212 -10.06 10.25 -1.62
N MET A 213 -10.77 9.26 -2.19
CA MET A 213 -10.92 7.94 -1.58
C MET A 213 -9.59 7.16 -1.59
N LEU A 214 -8.80 7.30 -2.66
CA LEU A 214 -7.51 6.62 -2.81
C LEU A 214 -6.47 7.20 -1.84
N GLU A 215 -6.40 8.52 -1.76
CA GLU A 215 -5.57 9.23 -0.77
C GLU A 215 -5.95 8.82 0.65
N ALA A 216 -7.25 8.82 0.99
CA ALA A 216 -7.73 8.37 2.30
C ALA A 216 -7.32 6.92 2.61
N THR A 217 -7.33 6.04 1.60
CA THR A 217 -6.87 4.65 1.74
C THR A 217 -5.39 4.57 2.12
N ILE A 218 -4.56 5.38 1.47
CA ILE A 218 -3.10 5.32 1.62
C ILE A 218 -2.61 6.03 2.88
N THR A 219 -3.24 7.15 3.23
CA THR A 219 -2.70 8.09 4.23
C THR A 219 -3.39 8.05 5.59
N GLN A 220 -4.63 7.58 5.66
CA GLN A 220 -5.48 7.76 6.85
C GLN A 220 -6.20 6.49 7.32
N TYR A 221 -6.63 5.63 6.40
CA TYR A 221 -7.34 4.40 6.73
C TYR A 221 -6.42 3.43 7.48
N ASN A 222 -6.86 2.87 8.61
CA ASN A 222 -6.09 1.81 9.28
C ASN A 222 -6.14 0.51 8.48
N TRP A 223 -5.04 0.13 7.83
CA TRP A 223 -4.96 -1.10 7.04
C TRP A 223 -5.17 -2.39 7.84
N GLY A 224 -4.96 -2.36 9.17
CA GLY A 224 -5.24 -3.47 10.07
C GLY A 224 -6.69 -3.57 10.55
N TYR A 225 -7.59 -2.66 10.15
CA TYR A 225 -8.94 -2.56 10.72
C TYR A 225 -9.75 -3.87 10.69
N PHE A 226 -9.57 -4.69 9.66
CA PHE A 226 -10.27 -5.97 9.49
C PHE A 226 -9.44 -7.19 9.88
N ASP A 227 -8.21 -7.00 10.35
CA ASP A 227 -7.39 -8.12 10.79
C ASP A 227 -7.24 -8.15 12.31
N GLY A 228 -7.14 -9.37 12.84
CA GLY A 228 -6.94 -9.62 14.26
C GLY A 228 -5.47 -9.74 14.62
N PHE A 229 -4.56 -9.10 13.88
CA PHE A 229 -3.13 -9.17 14.18
C PHE A 229 -2.78 -8.18 15.29
N ASP A 230 -2.11 -8.67 16.34
CA ASP A 230 -1.73 -7.87 17.51
C ASP A 230 -0.61 -6.83 17.24
N HIS A 231 0.02 -6.86 16.06
CA HIS A 231 1.20 -6.06 15.74
C HIS A 231 0.87 -4.93 14.75
N GLU A 232 1.18 -3.71 15.14
CA GLU A 232 1.06 -2.52 14.30
C GLU A 232 2.33 -2.29 13.47
N VAL A 233 2.53 -3.15 12.46
CA VAL A 233 3.56 -2.90 11.43
C VAL A 233 3.01 -1.95 10.38
N ASN A 234 3.69 -0.80 10.19
CA ASN A 234 3.24 0.23 9.25
C ASN A 234 3.63 -0.09 7.80
N LEU A 235 2.89 -0.99 7.16
CA LEU A 235 3.08 -1.33 5.75
C LEU A 235 2.74 -0.20 4.78
N GLN A 236 1.97 0.81 5.22
CA GLN A 236 1.53 1.91 4.36
C GLN A 236 2.71 2.69 3.83
N THR A 237 3.76 2.90 4.62
CA THR A 237 4.98 3.61 4.19
C THR A 237 5.59 3.03 2.92
N PHE A 238 5.41 1.74 2.65
CA PHE A 238 6.03 1.04 1.53
C PHE A 238 5.07 0.80 0.34
N TRP A 239 3.85 1.35 0.39
CA TRP A 239 2.77 1.01 -0.54
C TRP A 239 3.16 1.18 -2.00
N LEU A 240 3.85 2.28 -2.35
CA LEU A 240 4.15 2.61 -3.74
C LEU A 240 5.25 1.70 -4.31
N PHE A 241 6.25 1.38 -3.50
CA PHE A 241 7.25 0.37 -3.88
C PHE A 241 6.60 -1.00 -4.10
N MET A 242 5.76 -1.44 -3.15
CA MET A 242 5.06 -2.72 -3.29
C MET A 242 4.17 -2.76 -4.54
N LEU A 243 3.47 -1.65 -4.82
CA LEU A 243 2.60 -1.52 -5.99
C LEU A 243 3.39 -1.58 -7.30
N TRP A 244 4.51 -0.85 -7.38
CA TRP A 244 5.38 -0.84 -8.55
C TRP A 244 5.93 -2.23 -8.85
N ARG A 245 6.47 -2.92 -7.84
CA ARG A 245 6.99 -4.29 -7.99
C ARG A 245 5.89 -5.25 -8.45
N LEU A 246 4.75 -5.22 -7.77
CA LEU A 246 3.65 -6.12 -8.08
C LEU A 246 3.07 -5.86 -9.48
N GLN A 247 2.98 -4.61 -9.93
CA GLN A 247 2.60 -4.30 -11.31
C GLN A 247 3.62 -4.82 -12.33
N GLY A 248 4.91 -4.81 -12.00
CA GLY A 248 5.97 -5.27 -12.89
C GLY A 248 6.01 -6.78 -13.14
N HIS A 249 5.72 -7.61 -12.13
CA HIS A 249 5.85 -9.07 -12.25
C HIS A 249 4.69 -9.90 -11.68
N GLY A 250 3.77 -9.30 -10.94
CA GLY A 250 2.56 -9.96 -10.43
C GLY A 250 2.80 -11.13 -9.46
N ASN A 251 4.01 -11.30 -8.94
CA ASN A 251 4.39 -12.44 -8.09
C ASN A 251 4.54 -12.00 -6.64
N VAL A 252 3.69 -12.53 -5.76
CA VAL A 252 3.67 -12.14 -4.34
C VAL A 252 4.92 -12.63 -3.63
N GLY A 253 5.39 -13.86 -3.88
CA GLY A 253 6.60 -14.39 -3.24
C GLY A 253 7.84 -13.54 -3.58
N GLN A 254 7.99 -13.17 -4.84
CA GLN A 254 9.05 -12.27 -5.28
C GLN A 254 8.93 -10.88 -4.61
N LEU A 255 7.72 -10.33 -4.48
CA LEU A 255 7.50 -9.08 -3.76
C LEU A 255 7.98 -9.18 -2.29
N ILE A 256 7.72 -10.31 -1.61
CA ILE A 256 8.19 -10.52 -0.23
C ILE A 256 9.72 -10.55 -0.16
N ASP A 257 10.38 -11.23 -1.10
CA ASP A 257 11.85 -11.30 -1.17
C ASP A 257 12.48 -9.91 -1.41
N GLU A 258 11.85 -9.11 -2.28
CA GLU A 258 12.26 -7.74 -2.58
C GLU A 258 12.03 -6.80 -1.38
N MET A 259 10.92 -6.96 -0.65
CA MET A 259 10.66 -6.22 0.59
C MET A 259 11.65 -6.56 1.70
N GLU A 260 12.00 -7.84 1.88
CA GLU A 260 13.03 -8.27 2.83
C GLU A 260 14.40 -7.70 2.49
N THR A 261 14.72 -7.62 1.19
CA THR A 261 16.00 -7.09 0.70
C THR A 261 16.08 -5.56 0.85
N ALA A 262 15.03 -4.85 0.45
CA ALA A 262 14.97 -3.39 0.49
C ALA A 262 14.82 -2.85 1.92
N PHE A 263 14.04 -3.53 2.76
CA PHE A 263 13.67 -3.05 4.10
C PHE A 263 13.91 -4.12 5.18
N PRO A 264 15.17 -4.56 5.38
CA PRO A 264 15.48 -5.61 6.35
C PRO A 264 15.15 -5.21 7.79
N ASP A 265 15.08 -3.91 8.07
CA ASP A 265 14.74 -3.37 9.39
C ASP A 265 13.25 -3.55 9.73
N LEU A 266 12.37 -3.63 8.72
CA LEU A 266 10.94 -3.94 8.90
C LEU A 266 10.74 -5.31 9.56
N LEU A 267 11.60 -6.28 9.26
CA LEU A 267 11.54 -7.62 9.85
C LEU A 267 11.81 -7.63 11.36
N ARG A 268 12.45 -6.58 11.90
CA ARG A 268 12.72 -6.45 13.33
C ARG A 268 11.49 -6.08 14.15
N GLU A 269 10.45 -5.57 13.49
CA GLU A 269 9.19 -5.22 14.15
C GLU A 269 8.36 -6.46 14.51
N PHE A 270 8.70 -7.62 13.95
CA PHE A 270 8.04 -8.89 14.24
C PHE A 270 8.73 -9.66 15.38
N PRO A 271 7.97 -10.43 16.18
CA PRO A 271 8.53 -11.22 17.26
C PRO A 271 9.41 -12.36 16.73
N SER A 272 10.57 -12.57 17.37
CA SER A 272 11.61 -13.52 16.92
C SER A 272 11.46 -14.97 17.42
N GLY A 273 10.31 -15.31 18.03
CA GLY A 273 10.04 -16.65 18.60
C GLY A 273 8.59 -17.11 18.48
N GLY A 274 7.81 -16.51 17.58
CA GLY A 274 6.43 -16.89 17.32
C GLY A 274 6.30 -18.15 16.46
N TYR A 275 5.06 -18.57 16.22
CA TYR A 275 4.74 -19.71 15.34
C TYR A 275 5.23 -19.49 13.89
N PHE A 276 5.19 -18.24 13.42
CA PHE A 276 5.68 -17.83 12.12
C PHE A 276 6.99 -17.03 12.24
N SER A 277 7.87 -17.19 11.25
CA SER A 277 9.06 -16.35 11.12
C SER A 277 8.68 -14.90 10.78
N PRO A 278 9.54 -13.90 11.03
CA PRO A 278 9.31 -12.52 10.62
C PRO A 278 8.91 -12.36 9.14
N LYS A 279 9.56 -13.10 8.24
CA LYS A 279 9.25 -13.09 6.81
C LYS A 279 7.86 -13.66 6.51
N GLN A 280 7.47 -14.74 7.21
CA GLN A 280 6.13 -15.30 7.07
C GLN A 280 5.07 -14.35 7.60
N ASN A 281 5.30 -13.67 8.72
CA ASN A 281 4.40 -12.62 9.22
C ASN A 281 4.29 -11.45 8.24
N LEU A 282 5.41 -10.99 7.67
CA LEU A 282 5.40 -9.96 6.63
C LEU A 282 4.56 -10.39 5.42
N SER A 283 4.74 -11.64 4.96
CA SER A 283 3.93 -12.21 3.87
C SER A 283 2.44 -12.22 4.20
N LEU A 284 2.06 -12.64 5.42
CA LEU A 284 0.67 -12.64 5.86
C LEU A 284 0.08 -11.24 5.88
N LEU A 285 0.81 -10.24 6.40
CA LEU A 285 0.34 -8.86 6.45
C LEU A 285 0.24 -8.24 5.04
N ILE A 286 1.20 -8.48 4.15
CA ILE A 286 1.14 -7.96 2.77
C ILE A 286 -0.05 -8.59 2.00
N GLU A 287 -0.25 -9.90 2.09
CA GLU A 287 -1.42 -10.54 1.45
C GLU A 287 -2.73 -9.98 2.03
N SER A 288 -2.84 -9.96 3.36
CA SER A 288 -4.05 -9.56 4.10
C SER A 288 -4.42 -8.08 3.91
N ARG A 289 -3.46 -7.17 4.14
CA ARG A 289 -3.71 -5.72 4.20
C ARG A 289 -3.59 -5.04 2.84
N PHE A 290 -2.55 -5.39 2.08
CA PHE A 290 -2.24 -4.73 0.81
C PHE A 290 -2.97 -5.38 -0.36
N ILE A 291 -2.85 -6.70 -0.54
CA ILE A 291 -3.41 -7.37 -1.72
C ILE A 291 -4.93 -7.53 -1.58
N ASP A 292 -5.40 -8.22 -0.54
CA ASP A 292 -6.80 -8.61 -0.41
C ASP A 292 -7.71 -7.43 -0.07
N ARG A 293 -7.34 -6.62 0.92
CA ARG A 293 -8.22 -5.55 1.45
C ARG A 293 -7.93 -4.15 0.94
N PHE A 294 -6.86 -3.97 0.15
CA PHE A 294 -6.66 -2.74 -0.62
C PHE A 294 -6.81 -3.03 -2.11
N LEU A 295 -5.89 -3.76 -2.74
CA LEU A 295 -5.90 -3.90 -4.21
C LEU A 295 -7.13 -4.63 -4.76
N GLN A 296 -7.59 -5.73 -4.14
CA GLN A 296 -8.81 -6.42 -4.61
C GLN A 296 -10.08 -5.62 -4.30
N PHE A 297 -10.17 -4.97 -3.13
CA PHE A 297 -11.32 -4.11 -2.78
C PHE A 297 -11.48 -2.95 -3.76
N TRP A 298 -10.38 -2.39 -4.24
CA TRP A 298 -10.40 -1.36 -5.27
C TRP A 298 -10.63 -1.89 -6.70
N GLY A 299 -10.50 -3.20 -6.92
CA GLY A 299 -10.61 -3.82 -8.25
C GLY A 299 -9.34 -3.71 -9.09
N PHE A 300 -8.19 -3.43 -8.45
CA PHE A 300 -6.91 -3.29 -9.13
C PHE A 300 -6.27 -4.63 -9.49
N VAL A 301 -6.49 -5.67 -8.67
CA VAL A 301 -5.97 -7.01 -8.91
C VAL A 301 -7.02 -8.06 -8.53
N THR A 302 -6.80 -9.29 -8.98
CA THR A 302 -7.40 -10.48 -8.36
C THR A 302 -6.32 -11.49 -8.02
N ILE A 303 -6.56 -12.37 -7.07
CA ILE A 303 -5.65 -13.47 -6.72
C ILE A 303 -6.48 -14.71 -6.43
N ASP A 304 -6.02 -15.86 -6.91
CA ASP A 304 -6.63 -17.14 -6.55
C ASP A 304 -6.45 -17.37 -5.05
N PRO A 305 -7.48 -17.65 -4.24
CA PRO A 305 -7.32 -17.86 -2.80
C PRO A 305 -6.61 -19.19 -2.46
N ARG A 306 -6.50 -20.12 -3.42
CA ARG A 306 -5.86 -21.43 -3.18
C ARG A 306 -4.36 -21.27 -2.96
N ARG A 307 -3.89 -21.78 -1.82
CA ARG A 307 -2.46 -21.86 -1.49
C ARG A 307 -1.83 -23.20 -1.86
N TYR A 308 -2.65 -24.23 -2.05
CA TYR A 308 -2.23 -25.56 -2.42
C TYR A 308 -3.12 -26.13 -3.53
N VAL A 309 -2.51 -26.88 -4.45
CA VAL A 309 -3.20 -27.66 -5.47
C VAL A 309 -2.58 -29.05 -5.46
N ASN A 310 -3.40 -30.09 -5.31
CA ASN A 310 -2.95 -31.49 -5.22
C ASN A 310 -1.87 -31.74 -4.13
N GLY A 311 -1.94 -31.01 -3.02
CA GLY A 311 -0.98 -31.12 -1.91
C GLY A 311 0.31 -30.32 -2.07
N GLU A 312 0.53 -29.70 -3.22
CA GLU A 312 1.71 -28.87 -3.48
C GLU A 312 1.39 -27.39 -3.31
N ALA A 313 2.31 -26.64 -2.67
CA ALA A 313 2.20 -25.20 -2.53
C ALA A 313 2.31 -24.55 -3.92
N VAL A 314 1.37 -23.67 -4.24
CA VAL A 314 1.37 -22.96 -5.53
C VAL A 314 1.91 -21.55 -5.38
N ALA A 315 2.64 -21.09 -6.39
CA ALA A 315 3.10 -19.71 -6.46
C ALA A 315 1.91 -18.75 -6.46
N ARG A 316 1.92 -17.80 -5.53
CA ARG A 316 0.90 -16.77 -5.37
C ARG A 316 1.11 -15.70 -6.44
N LYS A 317 0.27 -15.69 -7.48
CA LYS A 317 0.31 -14.72 -8.57
C LYS A 317 -0.97 -13.89 -8.62
N VAL A 318 -0.83 -12.58 -8.69
CA VAL A 318 -1.95 -11.67 -8.93
C VAL A 318 -2.20 -11.51 -10.41
N GLN A 319 -3.48 -11.34 -10.77
CA GLN A 319 -3.91 -10.91 -12.10
C GLN A 319 -4.17 -9.41 -12.06
N ILE A 320 -3.32 -8.63 -12.70
CA ILE A 320 -3.46 -7.18 -12.79
C ILE A 320 -4.69 -6.84 -13.64
N GLN A 321 -5.58 -6.02 -13.09
CA GLN A 321 -6.78 -5.54 -13.79
C GLN A 321 -6.50 -4.22 -14.53
N PRO A 322 -7.23 -3.90 -15.62
CA PRO A 322 -7.04 -2.66 -16.36
C PRO A 322 -7.11 -1.39 -15.50
N LEU A 323 -7.94 -1.42 -14.46
CA LEU A 323 -8.10 -0.31 -13.53
C LEU A 323 -6.77 0.09 -12.87
N LEU A 324 -5.90 -0.88 -12.55
CA LEU A 324 -4.60 -0.58 -11.94
C LEU A 324 -3.70 0.21 -12.88
N THR A 325 -3.55 -0.26 -14.13
CA THR A 325 -2.62 0.33 -15.11
C THR A 325 -3.15 1.66 -15.66
N GLN A 326 -4.46 1.86 -15.66
CA GLN A 326 -5.10 3.14 -15.94
C GLN A 326 -4.90 4.15 -14.80
N THR A 327 -4.84 3.66 -13.56
CA THR A 327 -4.66 4.51 -12.37
C THR A 327 -3.20 4.89 -12.16
N PHE A 328 -2.27 3.93 -12.20
CA PHE A 328 -0.87 4.13 -11.82
C PHE A 328 0.08 3.87 -12.99
N GLN A 329 0.69 4.94 -13.49
CA GLN A 329 1.68 4.88 -14.57
C GLN A 329 3.05 5.27 -14.03
N PHE A 330 3.96 4.31 -13.94
CA PHE A 330 5.32 4.53 -13.45
C PHE A 330 6.24 4.99 -14.58
N THR A 331 7.08 6.00 -14.32
CA THR A 331 8.06 6.55 -15.26
C THR A 331 9.51 6.28 -14.83
N ILE A 332 9.71 5.16 -14.12
CA ILE A 332 11.04 4.70 -13.71
C ILE A 332 11.74 4.07 -14.90
N ASN A 333 12.91 4.60 -15.25
CA ASN A 333 13.84 3.95 -16.16
C ASN A 333 14.71 2.98 -15.33
N THR A 334 14.31 1.71 -15.23
CA THR A 334 15.13 0.64 -14.63
C THR A 334 15.98 -0.06 -15.65
#